data_AF-A0A3A5QSK7-F1
#
_entry.id   AF-A0A3A5QSK7-F1
#
_cell.length_a   1.000
_cell.length_b   1.000
_cell.length_c   1.000
_cell.angle_alpha   90.00
_cell.angle_beta   90.00
_cell.angle_gamma   90.00
#
_symmetry.space_group_name_H-M   'P 1'
#
loop_
_entity.id
_entity.type
_entity.pdbx_description
1 polymer ?
#
loop_
_entity_poly.entity_id
_entity_poly.type
_entity_poly.pdbx_seq_one_letter_code
_entity_poly.pdbx_strand_id
1 'polypeptide(L)'
;MKTTDHFKRTIQMYLEQRAAEDALFAKNYRNPAKNIDDCVTYILNYVQKSGCNGFTDGEIYGQAVHYYDENEIEVGEPIQCKVAVNHVVELTAEEKAEARQNAIRQYQDEELRKLQNRNKPTAKKETKVEPSLFDF
;
A
#
# COMPACT_ATOMS: atom_id res chain seq x y z
N MET A 1 2.26 -9.90 6.70
CA MET A 1 0.81 -9.92 6.91
C MET A 1 0.17 -10.69 5.76
N LYS A 2 -0.78 -11.60 6.00
CA LYS A 2 -1.52 -12.20 4.88
C LYS A 2 -2.41 -11.11 4.28
N THR A 3 -2.49 -11.01 2.96
CA THR A 3 -3.24 -9.93 2.29
C THR A 3 -4.72 -9.91 2.70
N THR A 4 -5.28 -11.08 3.00
CA THR A 4 -6.64 -11.23 3.55
C THR A 4 -6.80 -10.57 4.93
N ASP A 5 -5.78 -10.62 5.79
CA ASP A 5 -5.82 -9.95 7.10
C ASP A 5 -5.80 -8.43 6.94
N HIS A 6 -5.05 -7.94 5.96
CA HIS A 6 -5.01 -6.51 5.63
C HIS A 6 -6.36 -6.04 5.10
N PHE A 7 -6.93 -6.75 4.12
CA PHE A 7 -8.26 -6.46 3.59
C PHE A 7 -9.33 -6.43 4.70
N LYS A 8 -9.35 -7.45 5.57
CA LYS A 8 -10.28 -7.50 6.72
C LYS A 8 -10.17 -6.27 7.62
N ARG A 9 -8.94 -5.85 7.96
CA ARG A 9 -8.70 -4.66 8.79
C ARG A 9 -9.19 -3.38 8.10
N THR A 10 -8.97 -3.24 6.80
CA THR A 10 -9.45 -2.08 6.03
C THR A 10 -10.97 -1.98 6.05
N ILE A 11 -11.68 -3.09 5.83
CA ILE A 11 -13.15 -3.13 5.93
C ILE A 11 -13.59 -2.78 7.36
N GLN A 12 -12.95 -3.37 8.37
CA GLN A 12 -13.29 -3.09 9.76
C GLN A 12 -13.13 -1.61 10.11
N MET A 13 -12.00 -0.98 9.75
CA MET A 13 -11.76 0.44 10.00
C MET A 13 -12.83 1.33 9.36
N TYR A 14 -13.21 1.03 8.11
CA TYR A 14 -14.28 1.77 7.44
C TYR A 14 -15.61 1.65 8.19
N LEU A 15 -16.00 0.44 8.59
CA LEU A 15 -17.26 0.19 9.31
C LEU A 15 -17.27 0.85 10.70
N GLU A 16 -16.13 0.85 11.40
CA GLU A 16 -15.97 1.54 12.68
C GLU A 16 -16.13 3.06 12.53
N GLN A 17 -15.49 3.66 11.50
CA GLN A 17 -15.69 5.08 11.19
C GLN A 17 -17.15 5.37 10.85
N ARG A 18 -17.79 4.54 10.02
CA ARG A 18 -19.19 4.69 9.68
C ARG A 18 -20.09 4.61 10.90
N ALA A 19 -19.85 3.68 11.81
CA ALA A 19 -20.59 3.54 13.07
C ALA A 19 -20.33 4.69 14.05
N ALA A 20 -19.20 5.39 13.94
CA ALA A 20 -18.97 6.61 14.72
C ALA A 20 -19.77 7.80 14.19
N GLU A 21 -19.96 7.88 12.87
CA GLU A 21 -20.65 8.98 12.19
C GLU A 21 -22.18 8.78 12.10
N ASP A 22 -22.65 7.54 11.96
CA ASP A 22 -24.05 7.18 11.72
C ASP A 22 -24.60 6.32 12.88
N ALA A 23 -25.44 6.93 13.72
CA ALA A 23 -26.01 6.28 14.90
C ALA A 23 -26.99 5.14 14.57
N LEU A 24 -27.67 5.19 13.42
CA LEU A 24 -28.57 4.10 12.99
C LEU A 24 -27.74 2.90 12.57
N PHE A 25 -26.72 3.12 11.75
CA PHE A 25 -25.77 2.09 11.38
C PHE A 25 -25.04 1.50 12.59
N ALA A 26 -24.66 2.34 13.56
CA ALA A 26 -23.98 1.90 14.78
C ALA A 26 -24.79 0.87 15.60
N LYS A 27 -26.12 0.92 15.54
CA LYS A 27 -26.99 -0.07 16.18
C LYS A 27 -26.89 -1.42 15.46
N ASN A 28 -26.93 -1.41 14.13
CA ASN A 28 -26.81 -2.60 13.29
C ASN A 28 -25.42 -3.23 13.40
N TYR A 29 -24.36 -2.41 13.41
CA TYR A 29 -22.98 -2.84 13.54
C TYR A 29 -22.70 -3.58 14.86
N ARG A 30 -23.39 -3.21 15.95
CA ARG A 30 -23.27 -3.85 17.27
C ARG A 30 -24.09 -5.15 17.40
N ASN A 31 -24.75 -5.61 16.34
CA ASN A 31 -25.52 -6.84 16.38
C ASN A 31 -24.60 -8.05 16.63
N PRO A 32 -24.76 -8.79 17.75
CA PRO A 32 -23.88 -9.91 18.09
C PRO A 32 -24.00 -11.10 17.13
N ALA A 33 -25.06 -11.15 16.30
CA ALA A 33 -25.22 -12.17 15.27
C ALA A 33 -24.40 -11.88 13.99
N LYS A 34 -23.84 -10.68 13.86
CA LYS A 34 -23.04 -10.25 12.71
C LYS A 34 -21.58 -10.14 13.11
N ASN A 35 -20.67 -10.53 12.22
CA ASN A 35 -19.24 -10.47 12.49
C ASN A 35 -18.45 -10.14 11.22
N ILE A 36 -17.21 -9.68 11.41
CA ILE A 36 -16.37 -9.22 10.32
C ILE A 36 -15.91 -10.36 9.40
N ASP A 37 -15.82 -11.59 9.90
CA ASP A 37 -15.36 -12.75 9.11
C ASP A 37 -16.42 -13.16 8.09
N ASP A 38 -17.68 -13.20 8.53
CA ASP A 38 -18.84 -13.43 7.67
C ASP A 38 -19.08 -12.26 6.72
N CYS A 39 -18.87 -11.01 7.17
CA CYS A 39 -18.93 -9.84 6.29
C CYS A 39 -17.93 -9.97 5.14
N VAL A 40 -16.68 -10.36 5.42
CA VAL A 40 -15.66 -10.58 4.38
C VAL A 40 -16.05 -11.75 3.48
N THR A 41 -16.55 -12.86 4.05
CA THR A 41 -17.01 -14.01 3.27
C THR A 41 -18.15 -13.64 2.32
N TYR A 42 -19.10 -12.85 2.79
CA TYR A 42 -20.20 -12.30 2.01
C TYR A 42 -19.70 -11.47 0.82
N ILE A 43 -18.81 -10.50 1.09
CA ILE A 43 -18.23 -9.65 0.04
C ILE A 43 -17.51 -10.50 -1.01
N LEU A 44 -16.72 -11.49 -0.59
CA LEU A 44 -15.99 -12.36 -1.50
C LEU A 44 -16.93 -13.22 -2.38
N ASN A 45 -18.03 -13.71 -1.82
CA ASN A 45 -19.07 -14.41 -2.58
C ASN A 45 -19.78 -13.47 -3.57
N TYR A 46 -20.09 -12.24 -3.17
CA TYR A 46 -20.63 -11.22 -4.07
C TYR A 46 -19.69 -10.93 -5.26
N VAL A 47 -18.41 -10.68 -4.97
CA VAL A 47 -17.36 -10.47 -5.97
C VAL A 47 -17.28 -11.68 -6.92
N GLN A 48 -17.26 -12.91 -6.40
CA GLN A 48 -17.21 -14.11 -7.23
C GLN A 48 -18.43 -14.23 -8.15
N LYS A 49 -19.64 -14.01 -7.62
CA LYS A 49 -20.90 -14.09 -8.39
C LYS A 49 -20.97 -13.04 -9.49
N SER A 50 -20.34 -11.88 -9.29
CA SER A 50 -20.32 -10.80 -10.29
C SER A 50 -19.53 -11.16 -11.56
N GLY A 51 -18.58 -12.10 -11.49
CA GLY A 51 -17.64 -12.38 -12.57
C GLY A 51 -16.57 -11.31 -12.80
N CYS A 52 -16.55 -10.25 -11.99
CA CYS A 52 -15.55 -9.17 -12.03
C CYS A 52 -14.45 -9.40 -10.99
N ASN A 53 -13.20 -9.09 -11.34
CA ASN A 53 -12.03 -9.25 -10.46
C ASN A 53 -11.55 -7.95 -9.80
N GLY A 54 -12.21 -6.81 -10.09
CA GLY A 54 -11.80 -5.49 -9.63
C GLY A 54 -13.01 -4.63 -9.30
N PHE A 55 -12.93 -3.95 -8.17
CA PHE A 55 -13.98 -3.11 -7.60
C PHE A 55 -13.35 -1.85 -7.02
N THR A 56 -14.11 -0.78 -7.00
CA THR A 56 -13.75 0.43 -6.25
C THR A 56 -13.97 0.22 -4.76
N ASP A 57 -13.27 1.01 -3.94
CA ASP A 57 -13.45 1.01 -2.48
C ASP A 57 -14.92 1.24 -2.10
N GLY A 58 -15.61 2.18 -2.76
CA GLY A 58 -17.01 2.50 -2.50
C GLY A 58 -17.97 1.34 -2.74
N GLU A 59 -17.73 0.53 -3.78
CA GLU A 59 -18.55 -0.66 -4.05
C GLU A 59 -18.37 -1.72 -2.97
N ILE A 60 -17.12 -1.99 -2.58
CA ILE A 60 -16.80 -2.97 -1.54
C ILE A 60 -17.34 -2.51 -0.18
N TYR A 61 -17.16 -1.24 0.16
CA TYR A 61 -17.70 -0.65 1.38
C TYR A 61 -19.22 -0.64 1.41
N GLY A 62 -19.88 -0.40 0.27
CA GLY A 62 -21.33 -0.51 0.14
C GLY A 62 -21.83 -1.93 0.46
N GLN A 63 -21.14 -2.95 -0.02
CA GLN A 63 -21.47 -4.35 0.32
C GLN A 63 -21.24 -4.66 1.81
N ALA A 64 -20.20 -4.09 2.40
CA ALA A 64 -19.93 -4.25 3.83
C ALA A 64 -21.05 -3.62 4.70
N VAL A 65 -21.53 -2.43 4.34
CA VAL A 65 -22.66 -1.78 5.00
C VAL A 65 -23.94 -2.60 4.84
N HIS A 66 -24.23 -3.02 3.61
CA HIS A 66 -25.42 -3.82 3.31
C HIS A 66 -25.47 -5.12 4.14
N TYR A 67 -24.32 -5.79 4.36
CA TYR A 67 -24.26 -6.96 5.23
C TYR A 67 -24.74 -6.69 6.67
N TYR A 68 -24.46 -5.52 7.23
CA TYR A 68 -24.89 -5.16 8.58
C TYR A 68 -26.31 -4.61 8.64
N ASP A 69 -26.77 -3.91 7.60
CA ASP A 69 -28.12 -3.34 7.55
C ASP A 69 -29.22 -4.37 7.29
N GLU A 70 -28.93 -5.42 6.52
CA GLU A 70 -29.91 -6.47 6.24
C GLU A 70 -30.03 -7.48 7.39
N ASN A 71 -31.28 -7.75 7.80
CA ASN A 71 -31.57 -8.71 8.86
C ASN A 71 -31.29 -10.15 8.42
N GLU A 72 -31.72 -10.51 7.21
CA GLU A 72 -31.55 -11.83 6.61
C GLU A 72 -30.62 -11.69 5.40
N ILE A 73 -29.42 -12.26 5.49
CA ILE A 73 -28.46 -12.21 4.39
C ILE A 73 -27.76 -13.56 4.23
N GLU A 74 -27.64 -14.01 2.99
CA GLU A 74 -26.89 -15.21 2.64
C GLU A 74 -25.40 -14.88 2.51
N VAL A 75 -24.62 -15.27 3.52
CA VAL A 75 -23.16 -15.07 3.54
C VAL A 75 -22.46 -15.90 2.44
N GLY A 76 -22.99 -17.10 2.18
CA GLY A 76 -22.33 -18.09 1.32
C GLY A 76 -21.21 -18.84 2.04
N GLU A 77 -20.49 -19.66 1.29
CA GLU A 77 -19.41 -20.50 1.82
C GLU A 77 -18.05 -19.80 1.71
N PRO A 78 -17.09 -20.10 2.60
CA PRO A 78 -15.72 -19.61 2.47
C PRO A 78 -15.08 -20.06 1.16
N ILE A 79 -14.61 -19.11 0.36
CA ILE A 79 -13.95 -19.39 -0.92
C ILE A 79 -12.43 -19.25 -0.82
N GLN A 80 -11.71 -20.13 -1.51
CA GLN A 80 -10.26 -20.04 -1.60
C GLN A 80 -9.88 -19.02 -2.69
N CYS A 81 -9.61 -17.78 -2.30
CA CYS A 81 -9.24 -16.71 -3.22
C CYS A 81 -7.95 -15.98 -2.77
N LYS A 82 -7.35 -15.24 -3.71
CA LYS A 82 -6.25 -14.31 -3.43
C LYS A 82 -6.79 -12.90 -3.56
N VAL A 83 -6.74 -12.14 -2.47
CA VAL A 83 -7.11 -10.73 -2.46
C VAL A 83 -5.86 -9.90 -2.70
N ALA A 84 -5.95 -8.90 -3.57
CA ALA A 84 -4.93 -7.89 -3.77
C ALA A 84 -5.58 -6.51 -3.59
N VAL A 85 -5.02 -5.70 -2.70
CA VAL A 85 -5.51 -4.34 -2.43
C VAL A 85 -4.49 -3.37 -3.00
N ASN A 86 -4.90 -2.63 -4.04
CA ASN A 86 -4.09 -1.54 -4.59
C ASN A 86 -4.43 -0.26 -3.84
N HIS A 87 -3.81 -0.06 -2.67
CA HIS A 87 -3.92 1.22 -1.98
C HIS A 87 -2.95 2.22 -2.61
N VAL A 88 -3.45 3.10 -3.49
CA VAL A 88 -2.68 4.25 -3.93
C VAL A 88 -2.78 5.29 -2.82
N VAL A 89 -1.70 5.46 -2.05
CA VAL A 89 -1.58 6.60 -1.15
C VAL A 89 -1.55 7.84 -2.04
N GLU A 90 -2.66 8.57 -2.09
CA GLU A 90 -2.71 9.86 -2.77
C GLU A 90 -1.88 10.86 -1.98
N LEU A 91 -0.58 10.94 -2.30
CA LEU A 91 0.29 11.98 -1.77
C LEU A 91 -0.35 13.34 -2.09
N THR A 92 -0.46 14.17 -1.06
CA THR A 92 -0.98 15.52 -1.17
C THR A 92 -0.14 16.32 -2.17
N ALA A 93 -0.72 17.38 -2.75
CA ALA A 93 -0.02 18.18 -3.76
C ALA A 93 1.32 18.75 -3.23
N GLU A 94 1.38 19.03 -1.93
CA GLU A 94 2.57 19.52 -1.23
C GLU A 94 3.66 18.45 -1.15
N GLU A 95 3.34 17.23 -0.72
CA GLU A 95 4.30 16.12 -0.65
C GLU A 95 4.86 15.75 -2.03
N LYS A 96 4.02 15.80 -3.08
CA LYS A 96 4.48 15.58 -4.46
C LYS A 96 5.42 16.69 -4.94
N ALA A 97 5.21 17.94 -4.51
CA ALA A 97 6.07 19.06 -4.88
C ALA A 97 7.42 19.00 -4.15
N GLU A 98 7.42 18.67 -2.86
CA GLU A 98 8.63 18.51 -2.07
C GLU A 98 9.49 17.35 -2.60
N ALA A 99 8.88 16.21 -2.90
CA ALA A 99 9.59 15.07 -3.50
C ALA A 99 10.27 15.45 -4.83
N ARG A 100 9.60 16.25 -5.68
CA ARG A 100 10.19 16.77 -6.92
C ARG A 100 11.35 17.71 -6.66
N GLN A 101 11.23 18.65 -5.72
CA GLN A 101 12.30 19.58 -5.39
C GLN A 101 13.53 18.87 -4.79
N ASN A 102 13.32 17.88 -3.93
CA ASN A 102 14.40 17.08 -3.35
C ASN A 102 15.13 16.27 -4.42
N ALA A 103 14.41 15.66 -5.37
CA ALA A 103 15.03 14.95 -6.49
C ALA A 103 15.90 15.88 -7.36
N ILE A 104 15.42 17.11 -7.64
CA ILE A 104 16.18 18.10 -8.40
C ILE A 104 17.45 18.52 -7.64
N ARG A 105 17.34 18.76 -6.33
CA ARG A 105 18.49 19.16 -5.49
C ARG A 105 19.55 18.06 -5.43
N GLN A 106 19.13 16.81 -5.24
CA GLN A 106 20.04 15.66 -5.24
C GLN A 106 20.78 15.53 -6.58
N TYR A 107 20.08 15.71 -7.72
CA TYR A 107 20.71 15.68 -9.03
C TYR A 107 21.76 16.81 -9.20
N GLN A 108 21.45 18.02 -8.74
CA GLN A 108 22.39 19.15 -8.79
C GLN A 108 23.63 18.89 -7.92
N ASP A 109 23.44 18.37 -6.70
CA ASP A 109 24.53 18.05 -5.78
C ASP A 109 25.43 16.95 -6.34
N GLU A 110 24.85 15.93 -6.98
CA GLU A 110 25.62 14.87 -7.64
C GLU A 110 26.46 15.39 -8.80
N GLU A 111 25.90 16.26 -9.65
CA GLU A 111 26.63 16.86 -10.77
C GLU A 111 27.77 17.77 -10.27
N LEU A 112 27.53 18.60 -9.25
CA LEU A 112 28.57 19.40 -8.61
C LEU A 112 29.68 18.53 -8.02
N ARG A 113 29.32 17.42 -7.36
CA ARG A 113 30.28 16.47 -6.80
C ARG A 113 31.11 15.78 -7.90
N LYS A 114 30.50 15.44 -9.05
CA LYS A 114 31.22 14.90 -10.21
C LYS A 114 32.21 15.93 -10.79
N LEU A 115 31.79 17.19 -10.92
CA LEU A 115 32.66 18.30 -11.37
C LEU A 115 33.84 18.52 -10.42
N GLN A 116 33.59 18.55 -9.11
CA GLN A 116 34.65 18.67 -8.09
C GLN A 116 35.62 17.50 -8.11
N ASN A 117 35.12 16.26 -8.26
CA ASN A 117 35.97 15.08 -8.37
C ASN A 117 36.80 15.05 -9.66
N ARG A 118 36.28 15.60 -10.77
CA ARG A 118 37.03 15.77 -12.03
C ARG A 118 38.18 16.78 -11.90
N ASN A 119 37.99 17.82 -11.09
CA ASN A 119 38.99 18.87 -10.86
C ASN A 119 39.96 18.55 -9.72
N LYS A 120 39.83 17.38 -9.08
CA LYS A 120 40.74 16.97 -8.01
C LYS A 120 42.09 16.59 -8.64
N PRO A 121 43.21 17.23 -8.26
CA PRO A 121 44.51 16.86 -8.80
C PRO A 121 44.79 15.41 -8.44
N THR A 122 45.05 14.58 -9.44
CA THR A 122 45.50 13.20 -9.23
C THR A 122 46.79 13.26 -8.43
N ALA A 123 46.76 12.75 -7.20
CA ALA A 123 47.99 12.48 -6.46
C ALA A 123 48.84 11.58 -7.35
N LYS A 124 50.00 12.09 -7.79
CA LYS A 124 50.99 11.31 -8.54
C LYS A 124 51.29 10.08 -7.67
N LYS A 125 50.84 8.90 -8.11
CA LYS A 125 51.40 7.66 -7.59
C LYS A 125 52.85 7.70 -8.00
N GLU A 126 53.75 7.92 -7.04
CA GLU A 126 55.18 7.73 -7.24
C GLU A 126 55.37 6.30 -7.72
N THR A 127 55.76 6.17 -8.99
CA THR A 127 56.22 4.91 -9.55
C THR A 127 57.48 4.54 -8.78
N LYS A 128 57.36 3.70 -7.75
CA LYS A 128 58.51 2.98 -7.21
C LYS A 128 58.98 2.04 -8.32
N VAL A 129 60.01 2.47 -9.03
CA VAL A 129 60.80 1.61 -9.90
C VAL A 129 61.51 0.63 -8.97
N GLU A 130 60.97 -0.58 -8.84
CA GLU A 130 61.72 -1.68 -8.24
C GLU A 130 62.87 -2.05 -9.19
N PRO A 131 64.13 -2.08 -8.73
CA PRO A 131 65.23 -2.53 -9.57
C PRO A 131 65.06 -4.02 -9.90
N SER A 132 65.17 -4.37 -11.18
CA SER A 132 65.00 -5.74 -11.67
C SER A 132 66.14 -6.64 -11.21
N LEU A 133 65.79 -7.79 -10.63
CA LEU A 133 66.71 -8.81 -10.12
C LEU A 133 67.25 -9.77 -11.22
N PHE A 134 67.43 -9.28 -12.45
CA PHE A 134 67.89 -10.06 -13.61
C PHE A 134 68.98 -9.34 -14.44
N ASP A 135 69.71 -8.43 -13.82
CA ASP A 135 70.99 -7.97 -14.37
C ASP A 135 72.13 -8.73 -13.68
N PHE A 136 72.39 -9.98 -14.10
CA PHE A 136 73.67 -10.70 -14.11
C PHE A 136 73.51 -12.14 -14.64
#